data_AF-A0A496RGN3-F1
#
_entry.id   AF-A0A496RGN3-F1
#
_cell.length_a   1.000
_cell.length_b   1.000
_cell.length_c   1.000
_cell.angle_alpha   90.00
_cell.angle_beta   90.00
_cell.angle_gamma   90.00
#
_symmetry.space_group_name_H-M   'P 1'
#
loop_
_entity.id
_entity.type
_entity.pdbx_description
1 polymer ?
#
loop_
_entity_poly.entity_id
_entity_poly.type
_entity_poly.pdbx_seq_one_letter_code
_entity_poly.pdbx_strand_id
1 'polypeptide(L)'
;MLGKPNKRGRRMKICKVLAVAILFSLSLTQAESQEKAFNLGEVIVTATKTEHTLADVPAEAVVITKEEIKAKNIKTVQDALTYLTGIKINKNCGSWGDKGKIEMLGLDA
;
A
#
# COMPACT_ATOMS: atom_id res chain seq x y z
N MET A 1 13.21 42.57 -64.21
CA MET A 1 12.46 41.50 -63.52
C MET A 1 12.73 41.61 -62.04
N LEU A 2 11.79 42.00 -61.18
CA LEU A 2 11.88 41.75 -59.72
C LEU A 2 10.46 41.86 -59.13
N GLY A 3 9.82 40.70 -58.95
CA GLY A 3 8.47 40.58 -58.42
C GLY A 3 8.41 40.89 -56.92
N LYS A 4 7.44 41.72 -56.50
CA LYS A 4 7.21 42.04 -55.08
C LYS A 4 6.72 40.80 -54.32
N PRO A 5 7.25 40.50 -53.12
CA PRO A 5 6.84 39.32 -52.37
C PRO A 5 5.45 39.50 -51.74
N ASN A 6 4.61 38.48 -51.94
CA ASN A 6 3.22 38.40 -51.52
C ASN A 6 3.08 38.34 -49.97
N LYS A 7 2.92 39.50 -49.32
CA LYS A 7 2.80 39.64 -47.86
C LYS A 7 1.47 39.13 -47.26
N ARG A 8 0.45 38.86 -48.09
CA ARG A 8 -0.87 38.39 -47.64
C ARG A 8 -0.85 36.95 -47.11
N GLY A 9 -0.12 36.05 -47.77
CA GLY A 9 -0.01 34.65 -47.35
C GLY A 9 0.79 34.44 -46.05
N ARG A 10 1.75 35.32 -45.75
CA ARG A 10 2.63 35.20 -44.57
C ARG A 10 1.88 35.50 -43.26
N ARG A 11 0.98 36.50 -43.28
CA ARG A 11 0.13 36.85 -42.12
C ARG A 11 -0.85 35.73 -41.76
N MET A 12 -1.43 35.07 -42.78
CA MET A 12 -2.39 33.98 -42.57
C MET A 12 -1.72 32.70 -42.04
N LYS A 13 -0.45 32.44 -42.39
CA LYS A 13 0.33 31.32 -41.82
C LYS A 13 0.71 31.57 -40.35
N ILE A 14 1.08 32.80 -40.01
CA ILE A 14 1.43 33.18 -38.62
C ILE A 14 0.21 33.07 -37.69
N CYS A 15 -0.98 33.51 -38.13
CA CYS A 15 -2.20 33.37 -37.33
C CYS A 15 -2.60 31.90 -37.11
N LYS A 16 -2.42 31.03 -38.11
CA LYS A 16 -2.70 29.59 -37.96
C LYS A 16 -1.75 28.91 -36.98
N VAL A 17 -0.46 29.29 -36.97
CA VAL A 17 0.52 28.73 -36.03
C VAL A 17 0.25 29.19 -34.59
N LEU A 18 -0.15 30.45 -34.39
CA LEU A 18 -0.54 30.97 -33.08
C LEU A 18 -1.78 30.26 -32.52
N ALA A 19 -2.78 29.99 -33.36
CA ALA A 19 -3.99 29.28 -32.93
C ALA A 19 -3.70 27.83 -32.51
N VAL A 20 -2.79 27.13 -33.20
CA VAL A 20 -2.39 25.76 -32.85
C VAL A 20 -1.56 25.73 -31.57
N ALA A 21 -0.71 26.73 -31.33
CA ALA A 21 0.07 26.83 -30.09
C ALA A 21 -0.82 27.04 -28.85
N ILE A 22 -1.88 27.85 -28.99
CA ILE A 22 -2.83 28.12 -27.90
C ILE A 22 -3.69 26.87 -27.59
N LEU A 23 -4.09 26.12 -28.62
CA LEU A 23 -4.82 24.86 -28.45
C LEU A 23 -3.94 23.76 -27.82
N PHE A 24 -2.64 23.74 -28.13
CA PHE A 24 -1.70 22.75 -27.57
C PHE A 24 -1.40 23.00 -26.08
N SER A 25 -1.38 24.26 -25.63
CA SER A 25 -1.19 24.60 -24.22
C SER A 25 -2.37 24.21 -23.32
N LEU A 26 -3.57 23.98 -23.87
CA LEU A 26 -4.76 23.66 -23.06
C LEU A 26 -4.85 22.19 -22.66
N SER A 27 -4.17 21.30 -23.39
CA SER A 27 -4.23 19.85 -23.17
C SER A 27 -3.36 19.32 -22.03
N LEU A 28 -2.54 20.17 -21.39
CA LEU A 28 -1.60 19.74 -20.34
C LEU A 28 -2.09 19.95 -18.91
N THR A 29 -3.28 20.50 -18.70
CA THR A 29 -3.86 20.60 -17.35
C THR A 29 -4.61 19.31 -17.01
N GLN A 30 -3.88 18.23 -16.75
CA GLN A 30 -4.43 17.11 -15.99
C GLN A 30 -4.33 17.45 -14.52
N ALA A 31 -5.46 17.84 -13.93
CA ALA A 31 -5.61 17.92 -12.48
C ALA A 31 -5.65 16.49 -11.94
N GLU A 32 -4.48 15.89 -11.69
CA GLU A 32 -4.39 14.67 -10.89
C GLU A 32 -4.79 15.03 -9.46
N SER A 33 -6.02 14.69 -9.09
CA SER A 33 -6.42 14.62 -7.69
C SER A 33 -5.63 13.49 -7.04
N GLN A 34 -4.46 13.81 -6.50
CA GLN A 34 -3.76 12.93 -5.58
C GLN A 34 -4.64 12.76 -4.34
N GLU A 35 -5.45 11.70 -4.33
CA GLU A 35 -6.05 11.18 -3.12
C GLU A 35 -4.89 10.81 -2.19
N LYS A 36 -4.55 11.71 -1.27
CA LYS A 36 -3.64 11.41 -0.17
C LYS A 36 -4.34 10.35 0.68
N ALA A 37 -4.00 9.09 0.43
CA ALA A 37 -4.31 8.00 1.32
C ALA A 37 -3.72 8.34 2.69
N PHE A 38 -4.57 8.80 3.60
CA PHE A 38 -4.20 8.98 4.99
C PHE A 38 -3.97 7.58 5.56
N ASN A 39 -2.71 7.22 5.78
CA ASN A 39 -2.37 6.05 6.58
C ASN A 39 -2.75 6.37 8.03
N LEU A 40 -3.94 5.93 8.45
CA LEU A 40 -4.51 6.11 9.79
C LEU A 40 -3.75 5.33 10.89
N GLY A 41 -2.52 4.90 10.62
CA GLY A 41 -1.78 3.99 11.49
C GLY A 41 -2.39 2.58 11.51
N GLU A 42 -1.72 1.68 12.21
CA GLU A 42 -2.20 0.31 12.41
C GLU A 42 -3.24 0.29 13.55
N VAL A 43 -4.48 -0.05 13.20
CA VAL A 43 -5.59 -0.16 14.14
C VAL A 43 -5.77 -1.62 14.54
N ILE A 44 -5.79 -1.89 15.84
CA ILE A 44 -6.01 -3.21 16.41
C ILE A 44 -7.32 -3.26 17.20
N VAL A 45 -8.02 -4.40 17.07
CA VAL A 45 -9.29 -4.68 17.76
C VAL A 45 -9.22 -5.95 18.60
N THR A 46 -8.16 -6.74 18.47
CA THR A 46 -8.04 -8.08 19.06
C THR A 46 -7.86 -8.06 20.58
N ALA A 47 -7.17 -7.07 21.12
CA ALA A 47 -6.85 -7.00 22.55
C ALA A 47 -8.01 -6.47 23.41
N THR A 48 -8.77 -5.48 22.91
CA THR A 48 -9.80 -4.75 23.69
C THR A 48 -11.22 -4.92 23.13
N LYS A 49 -11.38 -5.56 21.96
CA LYS A 49 -12.64 -5.62 21.18
C LYS A 49 -13.14 -4.24 20.69
N THR A 50 -12.32 -3.20 20.82
CA THR A 50 -12.58 -1.82 20.37
C THR A 50 -11.42 -1.35 19.51
N GLU A 51 -11.63 -0.37 18.64
CA GLU A 51 -10.57 0.18 17.79
C GLU A 51 -9.58 0.99 18.62
N HIS A 52 -8.33 0.50 18.72
CA HIS A 52 -7.23 1.22 19.35
C HIS A 52 -5.97 1.16 18.48
N THR A 53 -5.08 2.12 18.70
CA THR A 53 -3.73 2.07 18.12
C THR A 53 -2.81 1.22 19.00
N LEU A 54 -1.71 0.70 18.44
CA LEU A 54 -0.77 -0.15 19.19
C LEU A 54 -0.24 0.46 20.49
N ALA A 55 -0.10 1.79 20.54
CA ALA A 55 0.43 2.50 21.71
C ALA A 55 -0.57 2.63 22.87
N ASP A 56 -1.87 2.43 22.61
CA ASP A 56 -2.94 2.69 23.56
C ASP A 56 -3.48 1.41 24.24
N VAL A 57 -2.98 0.24 23.84
CA VAL A 57 -3.47 -1.03 24.36
C VAL A 57 -2.73 -1.41 25.66
N PRO A 58 -3.46 -1.73 26.75
CA PRO A 58 -2.85 -2.05 28.04
C PRO A 58 -2.21 -3.45 28.12
N ALA A 59 -2.47 -4.31 27.12
CA ALA A 59 -1.91 -5.65 27.00
C ALA A 59 -0.87 -5.71 25.86
N GLU A 60 0.17 -6.52 26.04
CA GLU A 60 1.17 -6.73 24.98
C GLU A 60 0.52 -7.39 23.76
N ALA A 61 0.56 -6.69 22.63
CA ALA A 61 -0.01 -7.14 21.36
C ALA A 61 1.06 -7.03 20.26
N VAL A 62 1.20 -8.10 19.48
CA VAL A 62 2.08 -8.14 18.32
C VAL A 62 1.24 -8.36 17.07
N VAL A 63 1.47 -7.54 16.05
CA VAL A 63 0.80 -7.69 14.75
C VAL A 63 1.80 -8.18 13.73
N ILE A 64 1.39 -9.18 12.96
CA ILE A 64 2.16 -9.71 11.84
C ILE A 64 1.50 -9.20 10.56
N THR A 65 2.18 -8.31 9.85
CA THR A 65 1.65 -7.69 8.64
C THR A 65 1.68 -8.64 7.43
N LYS A 66 0.87 -8.34 6.41
CA LYS A 66 0.86 -9.11 5.15
C LYS A 66 2.23 -9.09 4.44
N GLU A 67 2.96 -8.00 4.56
CA GLU A 67 4.28 -7.84 3.96
C GLU A 67 5.30 -8.77 4.62
N GLU A 68 5.27 -8.87 5.95
CA GLU A 68 6.12 -9.80 6.70
C GLU A 68 5.82 -11.26 6.39
N ILE A 69 4.53 -11.62 6.25
CA ILE A 69 4.12 -12.98 5.85
C ILE A 69 4.73 -13.36 4.50
N LYS A 70 4.70 -12.44 3.54
CA LYS A 70 5.26 -12.65 2.20
C LYS A 70 6.78 -12.70 2.22
N ALA A 71 7.42 -11.76 2.93
CA ALA A 71 8.88 -11.69 3.03
C ALA A 71 9.47 -12.95 3.65
N LYS A 72 8.81 -13.50 4.68
CA LYS A 72 9.25 -14.71 5.40
C LYS A 72 8.71 -16.02 4.79
N ASN A 73 7.95 -15.95 3.70
CA ASN A 73 7.32 -17.10 3.02
C ASN A 73 6.60 -18.04 4.01
N ILE A 74 5.78 -17.44 4.88
CA ILE A 74 5.04 -18.18 5.91
C ILE A 74 3.86 -18.90 5.25
N LYS A 75 3.78 -20.22 5.46
CA LYS A 75 2.74 -21.09 4.88
C LYS A 75 1.66 -21.47 5.88
N THR A 76 1.99 -21.52 7.16
CA THR A 76 1.07 -21.88 8.24
C THR A 76 1.11 -20.86 9.36
N VAL A 77 0.02 -20.77 10.13
CA VAL A 77 -0.04 -19.88 11.30
C VAL A 77 0.99 -20.29 12.35
N GLN A 78 1.25 -21.60 12.53
CA GLN A 78 2.28 -22.06 13.46
C GLN A 78 3.67 -21.55 13.04
N ASP A 79 3.99 -21.57 11.75
CA ASP A 79 5.27 -21.06 11.28
C ASP A 79 5.38 -19.54 11.50
N ALA A 80 4.28 -18.79 11.39
CA ALA A 80 4.24 -17.36 11.70
C ALA A 80 4.61 -17.09 13.17
N LEU A 81 4.05 -17.88 14.08
CA LEU A 81 4.24 -17.73 15.52
C LEU A 81 5.64 -18.16 16.00
N THR A 82 6.36 -18.95 15.20
CA THR A 82 7.73 -19.39 15.53
C THR A 82 8.71 -18.23 15.62
N TYR A 83 8.43 -17.10 14.96
CA TYR A 83 9.27 -15.92 14.98
C TYR A 83 9.04 -15.02 16.21
N LEU A 84 8.01 -15.30 16.99
CA LEU A 84 7.66 -14.51 18.17
C LEU A 84 8.33 -15.08 19.42
N THR A 85 8.81 -14.19 20.28
CA THR A 85 9.39 -14.57 21.57
C THR A 85 8.29 -14.99 22.54
N GLY A 86 8.57 -15.96 23.40
CA GLY A 86 7.62 -16.41 24.42
C GLY A 86 6.53 -17.36 23.91
N ILE A 87 6.57 -17.76 22.63
CA ILE A 87 5.68 -18.79 22.08
C ILE A 87 6.44 -20.11 21.94
N LYS A 88 5.85 -21.20 22.45
CA LYS A 88 6.29 -22.57 22.18
C LYS A 88 5.23 -23.28 21.36
N ILE A 89 5.67 -24.05 20.37
CA ILE A 89 4.79 -24.78 19.47
C ILE A 89 5.08 -26.26 19.63
N ASN A 90 4.12 -26.98 20.18
CA ASN A 90 4.19 -28.42 20.29
C ASN A 90 3.54 -29.04 19.05
N LYS A 91 4.39 -29.35 18.05
CA LYS A 91 3.97 -30.02 16.82
C LYS A 91 3.71 -31.49 17.13
N ASN A 92 2.48 -31.84 17.53
CA ASN A 92 2.11 -33.26 17.67
C ASN A 92 1.88 -33.87 16.29
N CYS A 93 2.68 -34.87 15.92
CA CYS A 93 2.57 -35.60 14.65
C CYS A 93 1.76 -36.90 14.76
N GLY A 94 1.05 -37.11 15.89
CA GLY A 94 0.54 -38.43 16.28
C GLY A 94 -0.83 -38.85 15.73
N SER A 95 -1.65 -38.00 15.13
CA SER A 95 -2.99 -38.42 14.68
C SER A 95 -3.58 -37.49 13.61
N TRP A 96 -4.34 -38.08 12.68
CA TRP A 96 -5.12 -37.37 11.67
C TRP A 96 -6.06 -36.33 12.31
N GLY A 97 -5.65 -35.07 12.26
CA GLY A 97 -6.43 -33.92 12.74
C GLY A 97 -5.79 -33.13 13.86
N ASP A 98 -4.71 -33.61 14.49
CA ASP A 98 -3.99 -32.82 15.48
C ASP A 98 -3.17 -31.73 14.79
N LYS A 99 -3.50 -30.46 15.08
CA LYS A 99 -2.83 -29.29 14.51
C LYS A 99 -1.73 -28.75 15.42
N GLY A 100 -1.35 -29.50 16.46
CA GLY A 100 -0.35 -29.08 17.42
C GLY A 100 -0.88 -28.03 18.41
N LYS A 101 -0.24 -27.96 19.57
CA LYS A 101 -0.60 -27.04 20.66
C LYS A 101 0.32 -25.84 20.68
N ILE A 102 -0.20 -24.72 21.16
CA ILE A 102 0.56 -23.48 21.33
C ILE A 102 0.60 -23.19 22.82
N GLU A 103 1.79 -22.92 23.34
CA GLU A 103 1.99 -22.45 24.70
C GLU A 103 2.52 -21.02 24.64
N MET A 104 1.91 -20.10 25.39
CA MET A 104 2.30 -18.70 25.45
C MET A 104 2.83 -18.39 26.84
N LEU A 105 4.04 -17.85 26.93
CA LEU A 105 4.71 -17.50 28.19
C LEU A 105 4.83 -18.68 29.18
N GLY A 106 4.86 -19.91 28.65
CA GLY A 106 4.89 -21.14 29.45
C GLY A 106 3.52 -21.60 29.98
N LEU A 107 2.44 -20.97 29.52
CA LEU A 107 1.07 -21.40 29.77
C LEU A 107 0.52 -22.06 28.51
N ASP A 108 -0.13 -23.21 28.68
CA ASP A 108 -0.86 -23.86 27.58
C ASP A 108 -2.06 -22.98 27.19
N ALA A 109 -2.22 -22.72 25.89
CA ALA A 109 -3.33 -21.94 25.33
C ALA A 109 -4.51 -22.82 24.89
#